data_AF-M1CLD5-F1
#
_entry.id   AF-M1CLD5-F1
#
_cell.length_a   1.000
_cell.length_b   1.000
_cell.length_c   1.000
_cell.angle_alpha   90.00
_cell.angle_beta   90.00
_cell.angle_gamma   90.00
#
_symmetry.space_group_name_H-M   'P 1'
#
loop_
_entity.id
_entity.type
_entity.pdbx_description
1 polymer ?
#
loop_
_entity_poly.entity_id
_entity_poly.type
_entity_poly.pdbx_seq_one_letter_code
_entity_poly.pdbx_strand_id
1 'polypeptide(L)'
;MIKALNFQFTLGVIPMHAVTYIGYWAYGSSASSYLLNNVSGPIWLKGMANIAAFLQAIIALHIFASPTYEFLDTKYGVKGSALACKNLAFRIIVRGGYIAITAFLSALLPFLGDFMNLTGAISTFPLTFILPNHMYIVAKRRKLSFLKKSWHWLNIIFFSCIAVAAFVAALRFITVDSKTYHVFADL
;
A
#
# COMPACT_ATOMS: atom_id res chain seq x y z
N MET A 1 16.67 -17.43 -7.68
CA MET A 1 16.06 -16.19 -7.14
C MET A 1 16.02 -15.06 -8.16
N ILE A 2 17.14 -14.56 -8.71
CA ILE A 2 17.14 -13.42 -9.65
C ILE A 2 16.30 -13.66 -10.92
N LYS A 3 16.35 -14.86 -11.51
CA LYS A 3 15.54 -15.20 -12.70
C LYS A 3 14.03 -15.10 -12.44
N ALA A 4 13.57 -15.58 -11.28
CA ALA A 4 12.16 -15.49 -10.88
C ALA A 4 11.74 -14.04 -10.62
N LEU A 5 12.63 -13.25 -10.00
CA LEU A 5 12.40 -11.82 -9.77
C LEU A 5 12.24 -11.06 -11.09
N ASN A 6 13.15 -11.30 -12.04
CA ASN A 6 13.08 -10.67 -13.36
C ASN A 6 11.80 -11.07 -14.10
N PHE A 7 11.42 -12.36 -14.04
CA PHE A 7 10.18 -12.85 -14.63
C PHE A 7 8.96 -12.13 -14.04
N GLN A 8 8.90 -11.97 -12.72
CA GLN A 8 7.80 -11.27 -12.05
C GLN A 8 7.72 -9.80 -12.48
N PHE A 9 8.85 -9.09 -12.55
CA PHE A 9 8.85 -7.68 -12.93
C PHE A 9 8.62 -7.44 -14.43
N THR A 10 8.94 -8.40 -15.30
CA THR A 10 8.67 -8.25 -16.75
C THR A 10 7.24 -8.66 -17.09
N LEU A 11 6.83 -9.87 -16.73
CA LEU A 11 5.50 -10.39 -17.08
C LEU A 11 4.39 -9.89 -16.16
N GLY A 12 4.68 -9.73 -14.86
CA GLY A 12 3.67 -9.30 -13.88
C GLY A 12 3.22 -7.85 -14.05
N VAL A 13 4.01 -7.01 -14.71
CA VAL A 13 3.68 -5.60 -14.96
C VAL A 13 2.76 -5.43 -16.18
N ILE A 14 2.74 -6.40 -17.09
CA ILE A 14 1.92 -6.33 -18.32
C ILE A 14 0.42 -6.19 -18.01
N PRO A 15 -0.19 -7.04 -17.16
CA PRO A 15 -1.61 -6.89 -16.83
C PRO A 15 -1.93 -5.56 -16.15
N MET A 16 -1.04 -5.08 -15.27
CA MET A 16 -1.20 -3.79 -14.59
C MET A 16 -1.28 -2.64 -15.60
N HIS A 17 -0.33 -2.59 -16.54
CA HIS A 17 -0.34 -1.54 -17.58
C HIS A 17 -1.49 -1.70 -18.55
N ALA A 18 -1.84 -2.93 -18.94
CA ALA A 18 -3.00 -3.18 -19.81
C ALA A 18 -4.29 -2.62 -19.19
N VAL A 19 -4.57 -2.96 -17.92
CA VAL A 19 -5.76 -2.44 -17.20
C VAL A 19 -5.72 -0.92 -17.08
N THR A 20 -4.54 -0.34 -16.80
CA THR A 20 -4.38 1.11 -16.66
C THR A 20 -4.63 1.85 -17.98
N TYR A 21 -4.03 1.39 -19.07
CA TYR A 21 -4.17 2.05 -20.38
C TYR A 21 -5.56 1.87 -20.98
N ILE A 22 -6.12 0.66 -20.91
CA ILE A 22 -7.48 0.39 -21.40
C ILE A 22 -8.50 1.15 -20.54
N GLY A 23 -8.33 1.16 -19.22
CA GLY A 23 -9.21 1.89 -18.31
C GLY A 23 -9.18 3.40 -18.57
N TYR A 24 -7.99 3.98 -18.76
CA TYR A 24 -7.87 5.39 -19.11
C TYR A 24 -8.43 5.69 -20.50
N TRP A 25 -8.23 4.81 -21.48
CA TRP A 25 -8.81 4.98 -22.82
C TRP A 25 -10.34 4.93 -22.80
N ALA A 26 -10.94 4.09 -21.95
CA ALA A 26 -12.39 3.95 -21.84
C ALA A 26 -13.06 5.09 -21.05
N TYR A 27 -12.46 5.54 -19.95
CA TYR A 27 -13.10 6.49 -19.00
C TYR A 27 -12.46 7.88 -18.97
N GLY A 28 -11.29 8.05 -19.58
CA GLY A 28 -10.57 9.32 -19.60
C GLY A 28 -10.28 9.88 -18.21
N SER A 29 -10.39 11.19 -18.07
CA SER A 29 -10.22 11.91 -16.80
C SER A 29 -11.32 11.66 -15.77
N SER A 30 -12.40 10.99 -16.15
CA SER A 30 -13.53 10.65 -15.27
C SER A 30 -13.33 9.30 -14.57
N ALA A 31 -12.15 8.67 -14.71
CA ALA A 31 -11.81 7.42 -14.06
C ALA A 31 -11.83 7.54 -12.52
N SER A 32 -12.65 6.75 -11.84
CA SER A 32 -12.71 6.66 -10.38
C SER A 32 -11.51 5.88 -9.84
N SER A 33 -11.07 6.19 -8.62
CA SER A 33 -9.98 5.47 -7.95
C SER A 33 -10.25 3.96 -7.83
N TYR A 34 -11.51 3.60 -7.60
CA TYR A 34 -11.97 2.21 -7.69
C TYR A 34 -12.63 1.98 -9.05
N LEU A 35 -11.92 1.33 -9.97
CA LEU A 35 -12.32 1.24 -11.39
C LEU A 35 -13.67 0.55 -11.61
N LEU A 36 -14.03 -0.43 -10.78
CA LEU A 36 -15.31 -1.17 -10.91
C LEU A 36 -16.54 -0.26 -10.70
N ASN A 37 -16.39 0.92 -10.09
CA ASN A 37 -17.49 1.87 -9.96
C ASN A 37 -17.91 2.43 -11.32
N ASN A 38 -16.95 2.66 -12.22
CA ASN A 38 -17.21 3.19 -13.56
C ASN A 38 -17.63 2.12 -14.58
N VAL A 39 -17.46 0.83 -14.26
CA VAL A 39 -17.83 -0.26 -15.16
C VAL A 39 -19.35 -0.43 -15.19
N SER A 40 -19.93 -0.16 -16.36
CA SER A 40 -21.31 -0.50 -16.74
C SER A 40 -21.33 -1.85 -17.45
N GLY A 41 -22.14 -2.80 -16.98
CA GLY A 41 -22.21 -4.14 -17.54
C GLY A 41 -23.17 -5.05 -16.79
N PRO A 42 -23.22 -6.35 -17.13
CA PRO A 42 -24.12 -7.28 -16.46
C PRO A 42 -23.78 -7.42 -14.98
N ILE A 43 -24.83 -7.41 -14.15
CA ILE A 43 -24.73 -7.36 -12.68
C ILE A 43 -23.93 -8.55 -12.13
N TRP A 44 -24.06 -9.73 -12.74
CA TRP A 44 -23.32 -10.93 -12.32
C TRP A 44 -21.81 -10.77 -12.47
N LEU A 45 -21.33 -10.14 -13.55
CA LEU A 45 -19.91 -9.97 -13.82
C LEU A 45 -19.30 -8.95 -12.86
N LYS A 46 -20.02 -7.83 -12.62
CA LYS A 46 -19.62 -6.83 -11.63
C LYS A 46 -19.61 -7.43 -10.21
N GLY A 47 -20.60 -8.26 -9.89
CA GLY A 47 -20.67 -8.99 -8.62
C GLY A 47 -19.48 -9.93 -8.43
N MET A 48 -19.17 -10.76 -9.43
CA MET A 48 -18.01 -11.65 -9.40
C MET A 48 -16.69 -10.90 -9.21
N ALA A 49 -16.50 -9.78 -9.91
CA ALA A 49 -15.29 -8.98 -9.79
C ALA A 49 -15.12 -8.37 -8.39
N ASN A 50 -16.20 -7.89 -7.78
CA ASN A 50 -16.18 -7.40 -6.40
C ASN A 50 -15.90 -8.52 -5.39
N ILE A 51 -16.49 -9.71 -5.56
CA ILE A 51 -16.23 -10.87 -4.70
C ILE A 51 -14.76 -11.28 -4.80
N ALA A 52 -14.19 -11.32 -6.01
CA ALA A 52 -12.78 -11.64 -6.21
C ALA A 52 -11.85 -10.61 -5.53
N ALA A 53 -12.14 -9.32 -5.69
CA ALA A 53 -11.41 -8.25 -5.02
C ALA A 53 -11.50 -8.34 -3.49
N PHE A 54 -12.68 -8.67 -2.96
CA PHE A 54 -12.90 -8.87 -1.54
C PHE A 54 -12.10 -10.06 -0.98
N LEU A 55 -12.14 -11.22 -1.65
CA LEU A 55 -11.36 -12.40 -1.25
C LEU A 55 -9.85 -12.12 -1.31
N GLN A 56 -9.39 -11.44 -2.36
CA GLN A 56 -8.00 -11.02 -2.47
C GLN A 56 -7.60 -10.08 -1.31
N ALA A 57 -8.45 -9.14 -0.92
CA ALA A 57 -8.20 -8.22 0.18
C ALA A 57 -8.05 -8.95 1.53
N ILE A 58 -8.85 -10.00 1.79
CA ILE A 58 -8.72 -10.83 2.99
C ILE A 58 -7.34 -11.49 3.06
N ILE A 59 -6.90 -12.07 1.94
CA ILE A 59 -5.61 -12.75 1.85
C ILE A 59 -4.48 -11.73 2.03
N ALA A 60 -4.56 -10.58 1.36
CA ALA A 60 -3.58 -9.51 1.48
C ALA A 60 -3.46 -9.00 2.93
N LEU A 61 -4.59 -8.75 3.60
CA LEU A 61 -4.61 -8.32 5.00
C LEU A 61 -3.85 -9.29 5.91
N HIS A 62 -4.05 -10.59 5.72
CA HIS A 62 -3.35 -11.61 6.52
C HIS A 62 -1.84 -11.62 6.26
N ILE A 63 -1.43 -11.55 5.00
CA ILE A 63 -0.01 -11.55 4.62
C ILE A 63 0.69 -10.31 5.18
N PHE A 64 0.08 -9.12 5.03
CA PHE A 64 0.68 -7.87 5.48
C PHE A 64 0.63 -7.68 6.99
N ALA A 65 -0.35 -8.25 7.69
CA ALA A 65 -0.41 -8.18 9.15
C ALA A 65 0.56 -9.15 9.85
N SER A 66 1.00 -10.21 9.17
CA SER A 66 1.86 -11.24 9.77
C SER A 66 3.14 -10.69 10.41
N PRO A 67 3.93 -9.81 9.77
CA PRO A 67 5.14 -9.25 10.38
C PRO A 67 4.83 -8.39 11.62
N THR A 68 3.71 -7.67 11.60
CA THR A 68 3.26 -6.86 12.75
C THR A 68 2.90 -7.76 13.93
N TYR A 69 2.21 -8.87 13.68
CA TYR A 69 1.90 -9.84 14.73
C TYR A 69 3.17 -10.44 15.34
N GLU A 70 4.15 -10.82 14.51
CA GLU A 70 5.42 -11.36 14.98
C GLU A 70 6.22 -10.33 15.80
N PHE A 71 6.24 -9.07 15.36
CA PHE A 71 6.88 -7.99 16.10
C PHE A 71 6.23 -7.77 17.48
N LEU A 72 4.90 -7.76 17.55
CA LEU A 72 4.17 -7.59 18.81
C LEU A 72 4.35 -8.80 19.73
N ASP A 73 4.25 -10.02 19.21
CA ASP A 73 4.46 -11.25 19.97
C ASP A 73 5.89 -11.29 20.57
N THR A 74 6.90 -10.85 19.80
CA THR A 74 8.30 -10.75 20.27
C THR A 74 8.47 -9.66 21.33
N LYS A 75 7.91 -8.47 21.10
CA LYS A 75 8.05 -7.31 22.00
C LYS A 75 7.37 -7.54 23.35
N TYR A 76 6.21 -8.19 23.35
CA TYR A 76 5.45 -8.50 24.57
C TYR A 76 5.83 -9.85 25.18
N GLY A 77 6.88 -10.51 24.66
CA GLY A 77 7.47 -11.70 25.27
C GLY A 77 6.51 -12.88 25.35
N VAL A 78 5.59 -13.01 24.38
CA VAL A 78 4.63 -14.12 24.33
C VAL A 78 5.37 -15.38 23.90
N LYS A 79 6.01 -16.03 24.88
CA LYS A 79 6.72 -17.30 24.72
C LYS A 79 5.96 -18.41 25.45
N GLY A 80 5.75 -19.56 24.79
CA GLY A 80 5.08 -20.73 25.36
C GLY A 80 3.97 -21.31 24.46
N SER A 81 3.09 -22.12 25.04
CA SER A 81 1.98 -22.76 24.31
C SER A 81 1.06 -21.71 23.66
N ALA A 82 0.77 -21.90 22.37
CA ALA A 82 -0.16 -21.06 21.62
C ALA A 82 -1.60 -21.10 22.18
N LEU A 83 -1.93 -22.14 22.97
CA LEU A 83 -3.25 -22.38 23.54
C LEU A 83 -3.37 -21.97 25.02
N ALA A 84 -2.31 -21.46 25.65
CA ALA A 84 -2.42 -20.94 27.00
C ALA A 84 -3.44 -19.78 27.01
N CYS A 85 -4.42 -19.80 27.92
CA CYS A 85 -5.54 -18.86 27.94
C CYS A 85 -5.08 -17.38 27.86
N LYS A 86 -4.00 -17.03 28.56
CA LYS A 86 -3.38 -15.69 28.50
C LYS A 86 -2.85 -15.32 27.11
N ASN A 87 -2.20 -16.27 26.43
CA ASN A 87 -1.63 -16.08 25.09
C ASN A 87 -2.73 -16.03 24.02
N LEU A 88 -3.78 -16.84 24.19
CA LEU A 88 -4.95 -16.85 23.31
C LEU A 88 -5.73 -15.54 23.43
N ALA A 89 -5.99 -15.06 24.65
CA ALA A 89 -6.64 -13.78 24.89
C ALA A 89 -5.84 -12.61 24.30
N PHE A 90 -4.51 -12.58 24.54
CA PHE A 90 -3.63 -11.57 23.96
C PHE A 90 -3.69 -11.58 22.42
N ARG A 91 -3.64 -12.77 21.81
CA ARG A 91 -3.69 -12.92 20.36
C ARG A 91 -5.04 -12.47 19.78
N ILE A 92 -6.15 -12.79 20.43
CA ILE A 92 -7.49 -12.34 19.99
C ILE A 92 -7.60 -10.82 20.10
N ILE A 93 -7.15 -10.23 21.20
CA ILE A 93 -7.20 -8.78 21.41
C ILE A 93 -6.33 -8.05 20.39
N VAL A 94 -5.07 -8.49 20.20
CA VAL A 94 -4.14 -7.82 19.28
C VAL A 94 -4.55 -8.00 17.83
N ARG A 95 -4.84 -9.24 17.40
CA ARG A 95 -5.19 -9.51 15.99
C ARG A 95 -6.59 -9.04 15.66
N GLY A 96 -7.55 -9.31 16.54
CA GLY A 96 -8.93 -8.83 16.39
C GLY A 96 -8.99 -7.30 16.45
N GLY A 97 -8.26 -6.67 17.38
CA GLY A 97 -8.15 -5.22 17.45
C GLY A 97 -7.51 -4.61 16.20
N TYR A 98 -6.44 -5.20 15.68
CA TYR A 98 -5.83 -4.76 14.41
C TYR A 98 -6.84 -4.81 13.26
N ILE A 99 -7.50 -5.95 13.07
CA ILE A 99 -8.50 -6.11 12.00
C ILE A 99 -9.67 -5.13 12.21
N ALA A 100 -10.20 -5.00 13.42
CA ALA A 100 -11.31 -4.11 13.73
C ALA A 100 -10.96 -2.64 13.46
N ILE A 101 -9.77 -2.17 13.90
CA ILE A 101 -9.31 -0.80 13.66
C ILE A 101 -9.12 -0.55 12.17
N THR A 102 -8.48 -1.48 11.43
CA THR A 102 -8.28 -1.31 9.98
C THR A 102 -9.61 -1.31 9.21
N ALA A 103 -10.56 -2.18 9.58
CA ALA A 103 -11.89 -2.21 8.99
C ALA A 103 -12.68 -0.93 9.31
N PHE A 104 -12.59 -0.44 10.55
CA PHE A 104 -13.22 0.80 10.98
C PHE A 104 -12.66 2.01 10.23
N LEU A 105 -11.34 2.14 10.13
CA LEU A 105 -10.70 3.20 9.36
C LEU A 105 -11.08 3.13 7.87
N SER A 106 -11.18 1.92 7.30
CA SER A 106 -11.63 1.73 5.92
C SER A 106 -13.10 2.11 5.72
N ALA A 107 -13.96 1.93 6.72
CA ALA A 107 -15.36 2.33 6.66
C ALA A 107 -15.53 3.85 6.83
N LEU A 108 -14.65 4.48 7.61
CA LEU A 108 -14.68 5.92 7.90
C LEU A 108 -14.11 6.78 6.78
N LEU A 109 -13.20 6.23 5.95
CA LEU A 109 -12.51 6.97 4.89
C LEU A 109 -13.05 6.56 3.51
N PRO A 110 -13.97 7.32 2.88
CA PRO A 110 -14.49 6.98 1.55
C PRO A 110 -13.47 7.22 0.42
N PHE A 111 -12.37 7.95 0.68
CA PHE A 111 -11.38 8.37 -0.31
C PHE A 111 -10.17 7.42 -0.34
N LEU A 112 -10.39 6.17 -0.72
CA LEU A 112 -9.33 5.14 -0.79
C LEU A 112 -8.13 5.60 -1.63
N GLY A 113 -8.38 6.21 -2.80
CA GLY A 113 -7.32 6.67 -3.71
C GLY A 113 -6.40 7.71 -3.08
N ASP A 114 -6.95 8.65 -2.35
CA ASP A 114 -6.19 9.71 -1.70
C ASP A 114 -5.33 9.19 -0.55
N PHE A 115 -5.87 8.26 0.24
CA PHE A 115 -5.12 7.62 1.31
C PHE A 115 -4.01 6.71 0.75
N MET A 116 -4.27 6.03 -0.37
CA MET A 116 -3.24 5.29 -1.11
C MET A 116 -2.12 6.20 -1.61
N ASN A 117 -2.45 7.38 -2.13
CA ASN A 117 -1.46 8.37 -2.55
C ASN A 117 -0.63 8.89 -1.37
N LEU A 118 -1.28 9.18 -0.23
CA LEU A 118 -0.60 9.62 0.98
C LEU A 118 0.35 8.56 1.53
N THR A 119 -0.14 7.32 1.69
CA THR A 119 0.67 6.21 2.17
C THR A 119 1.82 5.90 1.22
N GLY A 120 1.60 6.00 -0.10
CA GLY A 120 2.64 5.89 -1.12
C GLY A 120 3.72 6.96 -1.00
N ALA A 121 3.34 8.22 -0.75
CA ALA A 121 4.25 9.33 -0.54
C ALA A 121 5.15 9.15 0.70
N ILE A 122 4.56 8.70 1.82
CA ILE A 122 5.27 8.57 3.11
C ILE A 122 6.11 7.30 3.17
N SER A 123 5.61 6.19 2.64
CA SER A 123 6.22 4.87 2.82
C SER A 123 6.91 4.37 1.56
N THR A 124 6.19 4.30 0.43
CA THR A 124 6.71 3.67 -0.79
C THR A 124 7.91 4.44 -1.32
N PHE A 125 7.81 5.75 -1.57
CA PHE A 125 8.95 6.51 -2.14
C PHE A 125 10.21 6.42 -1.28
N PRO A 126 10.16 6.62 0.05
CA PRO A 126 11.35 6.49 0.88
C PRO A 126 11.90 5.07 0.93
N LEU A 127 11.04 4.05 1.05
CA LEU A 127 11.48 2.66 1.19
C LEU A 127 12.02 2.07 -0.11
N THR A 128 11.51 2.48 -1.28
CA THR A 128 11.90 1.89 -2.57
C THR A 128 13.01 2.68 -3.28
N PHE A 129 13.00 4.01 -3.20
CA PHE A 129 13.94 4.84 -3.94
C PHE A 129 15.01 5.47 -3.07
N ILE A 130 14.68 5.92 -1.85
CA ILE A 130 15.65 6.65 -1.01
C ILE A 130 16.52 5.65 -0.24
N LEU A 131 15.89 4.74 0.51
CA LEU A 131 16.55 3.82 1.42
C LEU A 131 17.55 2.89 0.70
N PRO A 132 17.23 2.23 -0.43
CA PRO A 132 18.18 1.31 -1.07
C PRO A 132 19.39 2.04 -1.65
N ASN A 133 19.20 3.24 -2.22
CA ASN A 133 20.31 4.08 -2.70
C ASN A 133 21.22 4.50 -1.54
N HIS A 134 20.63 4.90 -0.41
CA HIS A 134 21.39 5.26 0.79
C HIS A 134 22.16 4.05 1.36
N MET A 135 21.48 2.91 1.54
CA MET A 135 22.10 1.66 2.01
C MET A 135 23.23 1.21 1.09
N TYR A 136 23.08 1.35 -0.23
CA TYR A 136 24.11 0.99 -1.19
C TYR A 136 25.36 1.87 -1.07
N ILE A 137 25.19 3.19 -0.90
CA ILE A 137 26.30 4.12 -0.66
C ILE A 137 27.04 3.75 0.64
N VAL A 138 26.30 3.49 1.72
CA VAL A 138 26.88 3.12 3.03
C VAL A 138 27.64 1.80 2.93
N ALA A 139 27.05 0.77 2.33
CA ALA A 139 27.65 -0.56 2.22
C ALA A 139 28.91 -0.59 1.33
N LYS A 140 28.95 0.19 0.24
CA LYS A 140 30.07 0.19 -0.72
C LYS A 140 30.93 1.46 -0.69
N ARG A 141 30.88 2.23 0.41
CA ARG A 141 31.51 3.57 0.54
C ARG A 141 32.96 3.66 0.05
N ARG A 142 33.78 2.63 0.30
CA ARG A 142 35.21 2.59 -0.06
C ARG A 142 35.50 2.14 -1.51
N LYS A 143 34.56 1.47 -2.18
CA LYS A 143 34.74 0.89 -3.54
C LYS A 143 34.02 1.68 -4.64
N LEU A 144 33.33 2.75 -4.29
CA LEU A 144 32.53 3.55 -5.21
C LEU A 144 33.32 4.75 -5.76
N SER A 145 33.42 4.82 -7.09
CA SER A 145 33.90 6.00 -7.81
C SER A 145 33.01 7.23 -7.52
N PHE A 146 33.60 8.42 -7.59
CA PHE A 146 32.93 9.71 -7.35
C PHE A 146 31.66 9.87 -8.21
N LEU A 147 31.71 9.50 -9.49
CA LEU A 147 30.57 9.55 -10.40
C LEU A 147 29.39 8.70 -9.93
N LYS A 148 29.65 7.48 -9.46
CA LYS A 148 28.60 6.57 -8.96
C LYS A 148 28.00 7.08 -7.65
N LYS A 149 28.82 7.67 -6.76
CA LYS A 149 28.32 8.30 -5.53
C LYS A 149 27.41 9.49 -5.86
N SER A 150 27.84 10.36 -6.77
CA SER A 150 27.06 11.51 -7.21
C SER A 150 25.71 11.08 -7.80
N TRP A 151 25.70 10.04 -8.64
CA TRP A 151 24.47 9.50 -9.21
C TRP A 151 23.47 9.01 -8.15
N HIS A 152 23.91 8.23 -7.16
CA HIS A 152 23.03 7.75 -6.10
C HIS A 152 22.54 8.89 -5.19
N TRP A 153 23.37 9.88 -4.91
CA TRP A 153 22.95 11.08 -4.15
C TRP A 153 21.95 11.94 -4.91
N LEU A 154 22.12 12.11 -6.22
CA LEU A 154 21.15 12.80 -7.08
C LEU A 154 19.79 12.09 -7.01
N ASN A 155 19.77 10.76 -7.16
CA ASN A 155 18.53 9.98 -7.04
C ASN A 155 17.87 10.17 -5.67
N ILE A 156 18.63 10.13 -4.58
CA ILE A 156 18.09 10.36 -3.23
C ILE A 156 17.43 11.74 -3.14
N ILE A 157 18.10 12.80 -3.57
CA ILE A 157 17.56 14.17 -3.50
C ILE A 157 16.31 14.30 -4.38
N PHE A 158 16.38 13.81 -5.62
CA PHE A 158 15.27 13.88 -6.58
C PHE A 158 14.02 13.15 -6.07
N PHE A 159 14.17 11.90 -5.63
CA PHE A 159 13.03 11.14 -5.10
C PHE A 159 12.53 11.66 -3.76
N SER A 160 13.39 12.32 -2.96
CA SER A 160 12.95 13.04 -1.76
C SER A 160 12.07 14.23 -2.12
N CYS A 161 12.44 15.03 -3.11
CA CYS A 161 11.62 16.13 -3.60
C CYS A 161 10.28 15.63 -4.14
N ILE A 162 10.27 14.53 -4.91
CA ILE A 162 9.03 13.90 -5.39
C ILE A 162 8.17 13.40 -4.23
N ALA A 163 8.75 12.75 -3.22
CA ALA A 163 8.01 12.27 -2.05
C ALA A 163 7.32 13.43 -1.31
N VAL A 164 8.02 14.55 -1.12
CA VAL A 164 7.44 15.76 -0.51
C VAL A 164 6.33 16.35 -1.37
N ALA A 165 6.54 16.47 -2.69
CA ALA A 165 5.52 16.97 -3.61
C ALA A 165 4.26 16.07 -3.62
N ALA A 166 4.45 14.76 -3.67
CA ALA A 166 3.37 13.77 -3.60
C ALA A 166 2.63 13.82 -2.27
N PHE A 167 3.35 14.01 -1.15
CA PHE A 167 2.75 14.17 0.17
C PHE A 167 1.86 15.41 0.26
N VAL A 168 2.36 16.57 -0.21
CA VAL A 168 1.59 17.81 -0.25
C VAL A 168 0.36 17.67 -1.17
N ALA A 169 0.52 17.03 -2.34
CA ALA A 169 -0.59 16.78 -3.25
C ALA A 169 -1.66 15.88 -2.61
N ALA A 170 -1.25 14.79 -1.96
CA ALA A 170 -2.16 13.88 -1.28
C ALA A 170 -2.92 14.58 -0.13
N LEU A 171 -2.23 15.39 0.68
CA LEU A 171 -2.88 16.20 1.72
C LEU A 171 -3.90 17.19 1.14
N ARG A 172 -3.58 17.82 0.00
CA ARG A 172 -4.52 18.71 -0.68
C ARG A 172 -5.76 17.95 -1.14
N PHE A 173 -5.62 16.78 -1.76
CA PHE A 173 -6.76 15.96 -2.19
C PHE A 173 -7.64 15.57 -1.00
N ILE A 174 -7.05 15.04 0.08
CA ILE A 174 -7.77 14.71 1.32
C ILE A 174 -8.50 15.94 1.90
N THR A 175 -7.87 17.12 1.87
CA THR A 175 -8.49 18.35 2.41
C THR A 175 -9.64 18.85 1.55
N VAL A 176 -9.58 18.66 0.23
CA VAL A 176 -10.65 19.05 -0.68
C VAL A 176 -11.82 18.07 -0.54
N ASP A 177 -11.53 16.78 -0.53
CA ASP A 177 -12.53 15.72 -0.49
C ASP A 177 -13.19 15.60 0.91
N SER A 178 -12.46 15.88 1.99
CA SER A 178 -13.04 15.94 3.33
C SER A 178 -14.06 17.05 3.54
N LYS A 179 -14.03 18.14 2.73
CA LYS A 179 -15.02 19.23 2.85
C LYS A 179 -16.41 18.84 2.36
N THR A 180 -16.50 17.89 1.45
CA THR A 180 -17.77 17.36 0.93
C THR A 180 -18.24 16.13 1.71
N TYR A 181 -17.41 15.63 2.63
CA TYR A 181 -17.71 14.47 3.45
C TYR A 181 -18.46 14.85 4.73
N HIS A 182 -19.62 14.22 4.92
CA HIS A 182 -20.30 14.19 6.20
C HIS A 182 -20.19 12.78 6.78
N VAL A 183 -19.58 12.69 7.96
CA VAL A 183 -19.41 11.43 8.69
C VAL A 183 -20.79 10.83 8.95
N PHE A 184 -21.06 9.66 8.36
CA PHE A 184 -22.32 8.91 8.52
C PHE A 184 -23.61 9.66 8.11
N ALA A 185 -23.58 10.53 7.09
CA ALA A 185 -24.78 11.26 6.68
C ALA A 185 -25.93 10.42 6.07
N ASP A 186 -25.66 9.16 5.70
CA ASP A 186 -26.66 8.20 5.22
C ASP A 186 -26.96 7.08 6.26
N LEU A 187 -27.00 7.44 7.55
CA LEU A 187 -27.51 6.58 8.63
C LEU A 187 -28.88 7.04 9.12
#